data_AF-A0A1W9RMZ1-F1
#
_entry.id   AF-A0A1W9RMZ1-F1
#
_cell.length_a   1.000
_cell.length_b   1.000
_cell.length_c   1.000
_cell.angle_alpha   90.00
_cell.angle_beta   90.00
_cell.angle_gamma   90.00
#
_symmetry.space_group_name_H-M   'P 1'
#
loop_
_entity.id
_entity.type
_entity.pdbx_description
1 polymer ?
#
loop_
_entity_poly.entity_id
_entity_poly.type
_entity_poly.pdbx_seq_one_letter_code
_entity_poly.pdbx_strand_id
1 'polypeptide(L)' 'MQEPFVSIIVPVRNMERTISTTFQYLMNVDYPRQNLEIIFADGGSTDKTV' A
#
# COMPACT_ATOMS: atom_id res chain seq x y z
N MET A 1 23.67 6.36 7.78
CA MET A 1 22.53 6.76 8.63
C MET A 1 21.54 5.61 8.61
N GLN A 2 21.01 5.17 9.76
CA GLN A 2 19.87 4.26 9.72
C GLN A 2 18.68 5.03 9.15
N GLU A 3 18.04 4.45 8.15
CA GLU A 3 16.82 4.99 7.58
C GLU A 3 15.67 4.76 8.57
N PRO A 4 14.76 5.74 8.76
CA PRO A 4 13.68 5.62 9.73
C PRO A 4 12.72 4.46 9.41
N PHE A 5 11.98 3.98 10.40
CA PHE A 5 10.87 3.09 10.10
C PHE A 5 9.71 3.91 9.53
N VAL A 6 9.18 3.53 8.36
CA VAL A 6 8.12 4.24 7.64
C VAL A 6 6.93 3.31 7.45
N SER A 7 5.76 3.75 7.91
CA SER A 7 4.47 3.11 7.63
C SER A 7 3.69 3.91 6.58
N ILE A 8 3.36 3.28 5.46
CA ILE A 8 2.54 3.84 4.38
C ILE A 8 1.13 3.27 4.52
N ILE A 9 0.17 4.12 4.86
CA ILE A 9 -1.25 3.74 4.97
C ILE A 9 -1.98 4.20 3.71
N VAL A 10 -2.55 3.25 2.99
CA VAL A 10 -3.29 3.49 1.74
C VAL A 10 -4.77 3.19 2.00
N PRO A 11 -5.61 4.23 2.25
CA PRO A 11 -7.04 4.03 2.32
C PRO A 11 -7.58 3.72 0.93
N VAL A 12 -8.27 2.59 0.80
CA VAL A 12 -8.86 2.11 -0.44
C VAL A 12 -10.38 2.06 -0.30
N ARG A 13 -11.08 2.57 -1.31
CA ARG A 13 -12.54 2.49 -1.42
C ARG A 13 -12.92 2.34 -2.89
N ASN A 14 -13.49 1.19 -3.26
CA ASN A 14 -13.90 0.86 -4.63
C ASN A 14 -12.79 1.07 -5.69
N MET A 15 -11.58 0.58 -5.43
CA MET A 15 -10.37 0.82 -6.25
C MET A 15 -9.92 -0.40 -7.09
N GLU A 16 -10.79 -1.36 -7.36
CA GLU A 16 -10.47 -2.65 -8.03
C GLU A 16 -9.63 -2.49 -9.32
N ARG A 17 -9.91 -1.47 -10.15
CA ARG A 17 -9.19 -1.26 -11.43
C ARG A 17 -7.82 -0.57 -11.26
N THR A 18 -7.60 0.18 -10.18
CA THR A 18 -6.42 1.04 -10.02
C THR A 18 -5.46 0.51 -8.94
N ILE A 19 -5.93 -0.40 -8.09
CA ILE A 19 -5.13 -0.94 -6.97
C ILE A 19 -3.92 -1.73 -7.45
N SER A 20 -4.03 -2.47 -8.56
CA SER A 20 -2.92 -3.28 -9.10
C SER A 20 -1.71 -2.43 -9.47
N THR A 21 -1.92 -1.29 -10.13
CA THR A 21 -0.84 -0.38 -10.52
C THR A 21 -0.23 0.29 -9.29
N THR A 22 -1.07 0.76 -8.36
CA THR A 22 -0.59 1.34 -7.09
C THR A 22 0.23 0.34 -6.27
N PHE A 23 -0.20 -0.92 -6.23
CA PHE A 23 0.53 -1.99 -5.55
C PHE A 23 1.88 -2.25 -6.21
N GLN A 24 1.95 -2.26 -7.55
CA GLN A 24 3.22 -2.40 -8.26
C GLN A 24 4.18 -1.24 -7.97
N TYR A 25 3.70 0.01 -7.91
CA TYR A 25 4.53 1.15 -7.55
C TYR A 25 5.05 1.04 -6.11
N LEU A 26 4.17 0.71 -5.17
CA LEU A 26 4.53 0.55 -3.76
C LEU A 26 5.51 -0.61 -3.52
N MET A 27 5.38 -1.69 -4.30
CA MET A 27 6.32 -2.81 -4.27
C MET A 27 7.65 -2.53 -4.96
N ASN A 28 7.75 -1.49 -5.79
CA ASN A 28 9.00 -1.10 -6.45
C ASN A 28 9.71 0.06 -5.76
N VAL A 29 9.25 0.48 -4.58
CA VAL A 29 9.92 1.52 -3.78
C VAL A 29 11.31 1.01 -3.37
N ASP A 30 12.33 1.79 -3.69
CA ASP A 30 13.72 1.56 -3.28
C ASP A 30 13.91 2.03 -1.83
N TYR A 31 13.38 1.23 -0.90
CA TYR A 31 13.53 1.41 0.55
C TYR A 31 13.73 0.04 1.21
N PRO A 32 14.58 -0.07 2.25
CA PRO A 32 14.80 -1.30 2.99
C PRO A 32 13.48 -1.84 3.52
N ARG A 33 13.12 -3.06 3.09
CA ARG A 33 11.86 -3.72 3.45
C ARG A 33 11.71 -3.92 4.96
N GLN A 34 12.82 -4.09 5.68
CA GLN A 34 12.84 -4.18 7.13
C GLN A 34 12.40 -2.89 7.85
N ASN A 35 12.45 -1.75 7.15
CA ASN A 35 12.08 -0.44 7.67
C ASN A 35 10.80 0.10 7.01
N LEU A 36 10.10 -0.72 6.22
CA LEU A 36 8.92 -0.33 5.46
C LEU A 36 7.73 -1.20 5.82
N GLU A 37 6.62 -0.56 6.17
CA GLU A 37 5.33 -1.20 6.36
C GLU A 37 4.31 -0.55 5.41
N ILE A 38 3.47 -1.37 4.77
CA ILE A 38 2.43 -0.89 3.86
C ILE A 38 1.10 -1.50 4.29
N ILE A 39 0.16 -0.65 4.68
CA ILE A 39 -1.15 -1.03 5.20
C ILE A 39 -2.23 -0.55 4.24
N PHE A 40 -3.00 -1.48 3.68
CA PHE A 40 -4.18 -1.16 2.88
C PHE A 40 -5.41 -1.17 3.80
N ALA A 41 -6.02 0.00 3.99
CA ALA A 41 -7.20 0.15 4.82
C ALA A 41 -8.45 0.25 3.93
N ASP A 42 -9.21 -0.84 3.82
CA ASP A 42 -10.50 -0.84 3.11
C ASP A 42 -11.61 -0.25 3.99
N GLY A 43 -12.19 0.85 3.53
CA GLY A 43 -13.25 1.59 4.24
C GLY A 43 -14.66 1.01 4.10
N GLY A 44 -14.80 -0.26 3.73
CA GLY A 44 -16.09 -0.91 3.49
C GLY A 44 -16.50 -0.91 2.02
N SER A 45 -15.57 -1.22 1.11
CA SER A 45 -15.88 -1.47 -0.29
C SER A 45 -16.83 -2.67 -0.42
N THR A 46 -17.91 -2.51 -1.20
CA THR A 46 -18.86 -3.58 -1.53
C THR A 46 -18.47 -4.37 -2.78
N ASP A 47 -17.35 -4.00 -3.41
CA ASP A 47 -16.80 -4.66 -4.59
C ASP A 47 -15.70 -5.65 -4.21
N LYS A 48 -15.32 -6.57 -5.11
CA LYS A 48 -14.27 -7.59 -4.90
C LYS A 48 -12.86 -7.00 -4.88
N THR A 49 -12.65 -6.02 -4.00
CA THR A 49 -11.38 -5.32 -3.79
C THR A 49 -10.39 -6.16 -2.97
N VAL A 50 -10.83 -7.35 -2.52
CA VAL A 50 -10.07 -8.35 -1.75
C VAL A 50 -10.15 -9.72 -2.43
#